data_AF-A0A7W1TTT8-F1
#
_entry.id   AF-A0A7W1TTT8-F1
#
_cell.length_a   1.000
_cell.length_b   1.000
_cell.length_c   1.000
_cell.angle_alpha   90.00
_cell.angle_beta   90.00
_cell.angle_gamma   90.00
#
_symmetry.space_group_name_H-M   'P 1'
#
loop_
_entity.id
_entity.type
_entity.pdbx_description
1 polymer ?
#
loop_
_entity_poly.entity_id
_entity_poly.type
_entity_poly.pdbx_seq_one_letter_code
_entity_poly.pdbx_strand_id
1 'polypeptide(L)'
;MSRRLATGTALFAVALFASLHAQRPTSATTFPLTVDSIMRGPDLVGSAPTAVRWSGDSRAIYFSWQKPGEDEASTYVVPREGGEPKKLSKDEEKQAPPANGRWNKARTQILATDSGDIVIYDRATGARRQITKTDGAEGSARWAKNDTAITFVQGGNLFILQIAPRTGDQLAPGAGPVPSPVPSNDALLTQLTDISAARPDPPLSASQRVLKDEEEK
;
A
#
# COMPACT_ATOMS: atom_id res chain seq x y z
N MET A 1 -9.41 -55.90 61.51
CA MET A 1 -9.73 -57.28 61.09
C MET A 1 -10.52 -57.19 59.79
N SER A 2 -9.86 -57.32 58.64
CA SER A 2 -9.79 -58.57 57.84
C SER A 2 -10.76 -58.55 56.64
N ARG A 3 -10.19 -58.14 55.50
CA ARG A 3 -10.36 -58.64 54.11
C ARG A 3 -11.76 -59.07 53.62
N ARG A 4 -12.12 -58.57 52.43
CA ARG A 4 -12.09 -59.35 51.17
C ARG A 4 -12.13 -58.43 49.93
N LEU A 5 -11.24 -58.72 48.98
CA LEU A 5 -11.24 -58.20 47.61
C LEU A 5 -12.43 -58.79 46.84
N ALA A 6 -13.00 -58.03 45.91
CA ALA A 6 -13.63 -58.58 44.71
C ALA A 6 -13.47 -57.60 43.54
N THR A 7 -12.84 -58.14 42.51
CA THR A 7 -12.50 -57.60 41.19
C THR A 7 -13.76 -57.24 40.39
N GLY A 8 -13.74 -56.11 39.69
CA GLY A 8 -14.84 -55.67 38.82
C GLY A 8 -14.32 -54.91 37.60
N THR A 9 -13.90 -55.69 36.62
CA THR A 9 -13.75 -55.46 35.18
C THR A 9 -14.02 -54.07 34.60
N ALA A 10 -13.03 -53.59 33.84
CA ALA A 10 -13.06 -52.43 32.95
C ALA A 10 -14.16 -52.52 31.88
N LEU A 11 -14.76 -51.37 31.53
CA LEU A 11 -15.38 -51.14 30.23
C LEU A 11 -14.80 -49.85 29.65
N PHE A 12 -13.78 -50.00 28.82
CA PHE A 12 -13.20 -48.95 28.01
C PHE A 12 -14.11 -48.76 26.78
N ALA A 13 -14.97 -47.73 26.79
CA ALA A 13 -15.77 -47.39 25.63
C ALA A 13 -14.88 -46.69 24.59
N VAL A 14 -14.30 -47.48 23.69
CA VAL A 14 -13.63 -46.97 22.49
C VAL A 14 -14.71 -46.48 21.53
N ALA A 15 -14.91 -45.16 21.48
CA ALA A 15 -15.73 -44.53 20.44
C ALA A 15 -14.99 -44.61 19.11
N LEU A 16 -15.48 -45.46 18.22
CA LEU A 16 -15.02 -45.60 16.84
C LEU A 16 -15.43 -44.33 16.06
N PHE A 17 -14.54 -43.35 15.95
CA PHE A 17 -14.71 -42.25 15.00
C PHE A 17 -14.43 -42.80 13.59
N ALA A 18 -15.47 -43.21 12.88
CA ALA A 18 -15.39 -43.50 11.46
C ALA A 18 -15.14 -42.19 10.70
N SER A 19 -13.90 -41.96 10.27
CA SER A 19 -13.59 -40.90 9.30
C SER A 19 -14.22 -41.24 7.95
N LEU A 20 -15.44 -40.72 7.71
CA LEU A 20 -15.95 -40.57 6.35
C LEU A 20 -15.08 -39.52 5.65
N HIS A 21 -14.02 -39.97 4.97
CA HIS A 21 -13.41 -39.19 3.92
C HIS A 21 -14.41 -39.10 2.79
N ALA A 22 -15.10 -37.96 2.68
CA ALA A 22 -15.89 -37.62 1.51
C ALA A 22 -14.97 -37.69 0.29
N GLN A 23 -15.06 -38.77 -0.48
CA GLN A 23 -14.44 -38.86 -1.80
C GLN A 23 -15.14 -37.84 -2.69
N ARG A 24 -14.51 -36.68 -2.89
CA ARG A 24 -14.94 -35.73 -3.90
C ARG A 24 -14.79 -36.41 -5.26
N PRO A 25 -15.85 -36.51 -6.09
CA PRO A 25 -15.69 -37.04 -7.45
C PRO A 25 -14.78 -36.08 -8.23
N THR A 26 -13.57 -36.51 -8.55
CA THR A 26 -12.73 -35.86 -9.55
C THR A 26 -13.22 -36.32 -10.92
N SER A 27 -14.30 -35.71 -11.41
CA SER A 27 -14.57 -35.69 -12.84
C SER A 27 -13.46 -34.84 -13.47
N ALA A 28 -12.39 -35.49 -13.91
CA ALA A 28 -11.38 -34.85 -14.72
C ALA A 28 -12.01 -34.55 -16.09
N THR A 29 -12.56 -33.35 -16.25
CA THR A 29 -12.88 -32.80 -17.57
C THR A 29 -11.58 -32.80 -18.37
N THR A 30 -11.49 -33.61 -19.43
CA THR A 30 -10.33 -33.65 -20.31
C THR A 30 -10.06 -32.25 -20.84
N PHE A 31 -8.99 -31.61 -20.39
CA PHE A 31 -8.55 -30.33 -20.92
C PHE A 31 -7.91 -30.56 -22.29
N PRO A 32 -8.52 -30.08 -23.40
CA PRO A 32 -7.99 -30.34 -24.72
C PRO A 32 -6.66 -29.61 -24.92
N LEU A 33 -5.58 -30.36 -25.16
CA LEU A 33 -4.24 -29.81 -25.40
C LEU A 33 -4.11 -29.29 -26.83
N THR A 34 -4.82 -28.21 -27.16
CA THR A 34 -4.74 -27.50 -28.45
C THR A 34 -3.76 -26.33 -28.40
N VAL A 35 -3.33 -25.84 -29.57
CA VAL A 35 -2.52 -24.61 -29.68
C VAL A 35 -3.23 -23.44 -29.00
N ASP A 36 -4.52 -23.25 -29.27
CA ASP A 36 -5.33 -22.20 -28.64
C ASP A 36 -5.34 -22.33 -27.11
N SER A 37 -5.37 -23.55 -26.59
CA SER A 37 -5.36 -23.79 -25.15
C SER A 37 -4.04 -23.39 -24.49
N ILE A 38 -2.91 -23.59 -25.17
CA ILE A 38 -1.57 -23.21 -24.68
C ILE A 38 -1.34 -21.69 -24.84
N MET A 39 -1.88 -21.09 -25.90
CA MET A 39 -1.69 -19.66 -26.21
C MET A 39 -2.52 -18.71 -25.33
N ARG A 40 -3.45 -19.21 -24.50
CA ARG A 40 -4.24 -18.38 -23.55
C ARG A 40 -3.41 -17.71 -22.45
N GLY A 41 -2.18 -18.14 -22.21
CA GLY A 41 -1.28 -17.46 -21.28
C GLY A 41 -1.87 -17.33 -19.85
N PRO A 42 -1.77 -16.14 -19.22
CA PRO A 42 -2.30 -15.89 -17.88
C PRO A 42 -3.79 -16.17 -17.71
N ASP A 43 -4.59 -16.13 -18.78
CA ASP A 43 -6.03 -16.40 -18.69
C ASP A 43 -6.32 -17.86 -18.30
N LEU A 44 -5.37 -18.77 -18.57
CA LEU A 44 -5.50 -20.18 -18.26
C LEU A 44 -5.20 -20.51 -16.78
N VAL A 45 -4.15 -19.92 -16.21
CA VAL A 45 -3.59 -20.29 -14.90
C VAL A 45 -3.57 -19.15 -13.89
N GLY A 46 -4.00 -17.95 -14.30
CA GLY A 46 -3.86 -16.71 -13.55
C GLY A 46 -2.42 -16.19 -13.58
N SER A 47 -2.20 -15.15 -12.78
CA SER A 47 -0.87 -14.59 -12.53
C SER A 47 -0.28 -15.12 -11.23
N ALA A 48 1.05 -15.08 -11.09
CA ALA A 48 1.68 -15.33 -9.78
C ALA A 48 1.38 -14.16 -8.81
N PRO A 49 1.23 -14.43 -7.50
CA PRO A 49 1.11 -13.36 -6.51
C PRO A 49 2.29 -12.39 -6.54
N THR A 50 2.00 -11.10 -6.52
CA THR A 50 3.00 -10.01 -6.52
C THR A 50 2.71 -9.03 -5.38
N ALA A 51 3.58 -8.02 -5.18
CA ALA A 51 3.36 -6.97 -4.17
C ALA A 51 3.07 -7.50 -2.75
N VAL A 52 3.74 -8.61 -2.40
CA VAL A 52 3.56 -9.31 -1.13
C VAL A 52 4.03 -8.42 0.02
N ARG A 53 3.16 -8.22 1.00
CA ARG A 53 3.38 -7.31 2.12
C ARG A 53 2.68 -7.80 3.37
N TRP A 54 3.30 -7.58 4.52
CA TRP A 54 2.70 -7.91 5.81
C TRP A 54 1.81 -6.78 6.31
N SER A 55 0.76 -7.12 7.04
CA SER A 55 0.10 -6.19 7.94
C SER A 55 1.10 -5.64 8.97
N GLY A 56 0.87 -4.43 9.45
CA GLY A 56 1.78 -3.80 10.41
C GLY A 56 1.94 -4.59 11.72
N ASP A 57 0.86 -5.26 12.14
CA ASP A 57 0.77 -6.15 13.31
C ASP A 57 1.22 -7.60 13.03
N SER A 58 1.66 -7.92 11.81
CA SER A 58 2.12 -9.25 11.39
C SER A 58 1.08 -10.37 11.51
N ARG A 59 -0.22 -10.03 11.48
CA ARG A 59 -1.33 -10.99 11.53
C ARG A 59 -1.84 -11.43 10.17
N ALA A 60 -1.55 -10.69 9.10
CA ALA A 60 -2.02 -11.00 7.76
C ALA A 60 -0.97 -10.66 6.70
N ILE A 61 -1.09 -11.33 5.55
CA ILE A 61 -0.31 -11.07 4.34
C ILE A 61 -1.26 -10.56 3.27
N TYR A 62 -0.89 -9.45 2.65
CA TYR A 62 -1.56 -8.88 1.48
C TYR A 62 -0.70 -9.11 0.25
N PHE A 63 -1.33 -9.31 -0.89
CA PHE A 63 -0.65 -9.48 -2.17
C PHE A 63 -1.60 -9.14 -3.31
N SER A 64 -1.05 -8.77 -4.47
CA SER A 64 -1.81 -8.59 -5.70
C SER A 64 -1.85 -9.90 -6.47
N TRP A 65 -3.04 -10.33 -6.88
CA TRP A 65 -3.24 -11.58 -7.60
C TRP A 65 -4.38 -11.45 -8.61
N GLN A 66 -4.21 -12.12 -9.75
CA GLN A 66 -5.24 -12.28 -10.78
C GLN A 66 -5.50 -13.77 -10.90
N LYS A 67 -6.69 -14.22 -10.49
CA LYS A 67 -7.09 -15.63 -10.64
C LYS A 67 -7.38 -15.95 -12.11
N PRO A 68 -7.32 -17.24 -12.51
CA PRO A 68 -7.77 -17.65 -13.83
C PRO A 68 -9.18 -17.13 -14.11
N GLY A 69 -9.38 -16.49 -15.27
CA GLY A 69 -10.66 -15.90 -15.65
C GLY A 69 -11.02 -14.56 -15.00
N GLU A 70 -10.12 -13.94 -14.21
CA GLU A 70 -10.26 -12.53 -13.82
C GLU A 70 -9.58 -11.63 -14.85
N ASP A 71 -10.22 -10.51 -15.22
CA ASP A 71 -9.67 -9.56 -16.20
C ASP A 71 -8.53 -8.70 -15.62
N GLU A 72 -8.57 -8.42 -14.31
CA GLU A 72 -7.63 -7.53 -13.64
C GLU A 72 -7.13 -8.11 -12.32
N ALA A 73 -5.87 -7.81 -11.99
CA ALA A 73 -5.29 -8.13 -10.69
C ALA A 73 -5.96 -7.33 -9.58
N SER A 74 -6.19 -7.96 -8.43
CA SER A 74 -6.78 -7.33 -7.25
C SER A 74 -5.96 -7.61 -6.01
N THR A 75 -6.08 -6.77 -4.99
CA THR A 75 -5.46 -7.06 -3.69
C THR A 75 -6.25 -8.14 -2.94
N TYR A 76 -5.55 -9.19 -2.52
CA TYR A 76 -6.04 -10.25 -1.65
C TYR A 76 -5.37 -10.17 -0.28
N VAL A 77 -6.05 -10.69 0.73
CA VAL A 77 -5.53 -10.85 2.10
C VAL A 77 -5.69 -12.29 2.57
N VAL A 78 -4.67 -12.79 3.26
CA VAL A 78 -4.72 -14.08 3.95
C VAL A 78 -4.20 -13.93 5.39
N PRO A 79 -4.83 -14.55 6.40
CA PRO A 79 -4.29 -14.58 7.74
C PRO A 79 -2.92 -15.27 7.78
N ARG A 80 -2.08 -14.91 8.76
CA ARG A 80 -0.76 -15.52 8.95
C ARG A 80 -0.82 -17.04 9.16
N GLU A 81 -1.94 -17.53 9.71
CA GLU A 81 -2.20 -18.95 9.97
C GLU A 81 -2.58 -19.71 8.68
N GLY A 82 -2.71 -18.99 7.56
CA GLY A 82 -3.16 -19.52 6.28
C GLY A 82 -4.68 -19.48 6.14
N GLY A 83 -5.17 -20.21 5.14
CA GLY A 83 -6.58 -20.25 4.75
C GLY A 83 -6.80 -19.76 3.31
N GLU A 84 -8.07 -19.63 2.93
CA GLU A 84 -8.44 -19.13 1.61
C GLU A 84 -8.24 -17.61 1.52
N PRO A 85 -7.52 -17.09 0.50
CA PRO A 85 -7.35 -15.66 0.33
C PRO A 85 -8.67 -14.94 0.05
N LYS A 86 -8.94 -13.88 0.82
CA LYS A 86 -10.10 -13.01 0.61
C LYS A 86 -9.73 -11.87 -0.35
N LYS A 87 -10.52 -11.68 -1.41
CA LYS A 87 -10.44 -10.51 -2.29
C LYS A 87 -10.92 -9.27 -1.53
N LEU A 88 -10.15 -8.19 -1.53
CA LEU A 88 -10.56 -6.93 -0.91
C LEU A 88 -11.50 -6.15 -1.83
N SER A 89 -12.44 -5.42 -1.22
CA SER A 89 -13.18 -4.34 -1.89
C SER A 89 -12.27 -3.12 -2.08
N LYS A 90 -12.70 -2.16 -2.93
CA LYS A 90 -11.94 -0.92 -3.19
C LYS A 90 -11.69 -0.10 -1.91
N ASP A 91 -12.64 -0.09 -0.98
CA ASP A 91 -12.49 0.65 0.27
C ASP A 91 -11.56 -0.06 1.26
N GLU A 92 -11.61 -1.40 1.31
CA GLU A 92 -10.66 -2.19 2.09
C GLU A 92 -9.23 -2.11 1.53
N GLU A 93 -9.08 -2.08 0.20
CA GLU A 93 -7.79 -1.95 -0.47
C GLU A 93 -7.12 -0.63 -0.16
N LYS A 94 -7.87 0.48 -0.12
CA LYS A 94 -7.35 1.78 0.32
C LYS A 94 -6.79 1.73 1.74
N GLN A 95 -7.34 0.89 2.62
CA GLN A 95 -6.84 0.74 4.00
C GLN A 95 -5.73 -0.30 4.12
N ALA A 96 -5.44 -1.06 3.06
CA ALA A 96 -4.39 -2.05 3.08
C ALA A 96 -3.00 -1.37 3.18
N PRO A 97 -2.00 -2.05 3.76
CA PRO A 97 -0.64 -1.54 3.73
C PRO A 97 -0.21 -1.24 2.29
N PRO A 98 0.53 -0.17 2.02
CA PRO A 98 1.01 0.12 0.67
C PRO A 98 2.02 -0.94 0.22
N ALA A 99 1.94 -1.38 -1.03
CA ALA A 99 2.91 -2.30 -1.62
C ALA A 99 4.32 -1.69 -1.70
N ASN A 100 4.37 -0.39 -2.01
CA ASN A 100 5.59 0.37 -2.21
C ASN A 100 5.56 1.55 -1.25
N GLY A 101 6.50 1.60 -0.31
CA GLY A 101 6.55 2.67 0.69
C GLY A 101 7.87 2.73 1.42
N ARG A 102 8.12 3.87 2.07
CA ARG A 102 9.35 4.15 2.80
C ARG A 102 9.06 4.26 4.28
N TRP A 103 9.77 3.45 5.05
CA TRP A 103 9.74 3.53 6.51
C TRP A 103 10.38 4.83 7.01
N ASN A 104 9.78 5.40 8.06
CA ASN A 104 10.48 6.39 8.89
C ASN A 104 11.64 5.72 9.65
N LYS A 105 12.52 6.49 10.28
CA LYS A 105 13.68 5.99 11.03
C LYS A 105 13.28 5.01 12.13
N ALA A 106 12.17 5.30 12.83
CA ALA A 106 11.65 4.46 13.90
C ALA A 106 10.94 3.18 13.41
N ARG A 107 10.71 3.02 12.10
CA ARG A 107 9.93 1.93 11.49
C ARG A 107 8.52 1.76 12.07
N THR A 108 7.92 2.86 12.47
CA THR A 108 6.54 2.93 12.98
C THR A 108 5.55 3.37 11.92
N GLN A 109 6.01 4.06 10.88
CA GLN A 109 5.17 4.62 9.84
C GLN A 109 5.76 4.38 8.45
N ILE A 110 4.88 4.14 7.48
CA ILE A 110 5.23 4.00 6.06
C ILE A 110 4.69 5.20 5.31
N LEU A 111 5.56 5.90 4.61
CA LEU A 111 5.21 6.93 3.63
C LEU A 111 5.04 6.28 2.27
N ALA A 112 3.91 6.51 1.61
CA ALA A 112 3.63 5.99 0.29
C ALA A 112 2.88 7.01 -0.56
N THR A 113 2.85 6.75 -1.86
CA THR A 113 1.95 7.43 -2.80
C THR A 113 0.83 6.46 -3.13
N ASP A 114 -0.41 6.90 -2.97
CA ASP A 114 -1.60 6.14 -3.31
C ASP A 114 -2.51 7.02 -4.17
N SER A 115 -2.85 6.52 -5.36
CA SER A 115 -3.71 7.23 -6.32
C SER A 115 -3.22 8.65 -6.69
N GLY A 116 -1.90 8.89 -6.61
CA GLY A 116 -1.28 10.18 -6.90
C GLY A 116 -1.19 11.13 -5.69
N ASP A 117 -1.73 10.75 -4.53
CA ASP A 117 -1.64 11.53 -3.29
C ASP A 117 -0.64 10.89 -2.32
N ILE A 118 -0.09 11.69 -1.41
CA ILE A 118 0.80 11.21 -0.36
C ILE A 118 -0.01 10.76 0.85
N VAL A 119 0.33 9.57 1.32
CA VAL A 119 -0.31 8.94 2.48
C VAL A 119 0.74 8.44 3.46
N ILE A 120 0.39 8.48 4.75
CA ILE A 120 1.14 7.81 5.80
C ILE A 120 0.29 6.67 6.36
N TYR A 121 0.89 5.48 6.41
CA TYR A 121 0.32 4.32 7.06
C TYR A 121 0.98 4.09 8.42
N ASP A 122 0.19 3.93 9.46
CA ASP A 122 0.67 3.59 10.80
C ASP A 122 0.78 2.07 10.98
N ARG A 123 1.95 1.60 11.39
CA ARG A 123 2.20 0.16 11.58
C ARG A 123 1.40 -0.43 12.75
N ALA A 124 1.27 0.31 13.85
CA ALA A 124 0.69 -0.23 15.08
C ALA A 124 -0.83 -0.29 14.99
N THR A 125 -1.46 0.76 14.45
CA THR A 125 -2.92 0.83 14.36
C THR A 125 -3.47 0.38 13.01
N GLY A 126 -2.61 0.25 12.00
CA GLY A 126 -3.02 -0.02 10.62
C GLY A 126 -3.79 1.15 9.98
N ALA A 127 -3.72 2.35 10.57
CA ALA A 127 -4.49 3.49 10.11
C ALA A 127 -3.80 4.17 8.92
N ARG A 128 -4.58 4.49 7.88
CA ARG A 128 -4.16 5.34 6.77
C ARG A 128 -4.51 6.80 7.07
N ARG A 129 -3.52 7.68 6.97
CA ARG A 129 -3.67 9.13 7.03
C ARG A 129 -3.30 9.72 5.68
N GLN A 130 -4.25 10.40 5.05
CA GLN A 130 -3.98 11.21 3.86
C GLN A 130 -3.27 12.50 4.27
N ILE A 131 -2.17 12.82 3.61
CA ILE A 131 -1.33 13.99 3.91
C ILE A 131 -1.65 15.13 2.94
N THR A 132 -1.78 14.79 1.68
CA THR A 132 -2.07 15.72 0.60
C THR A 132 -3.31 15.27 -0.15
N LYS A 133 -3.98 16.23 -0.74
CA LYS A 133 -5.02 15.99 -1.74
C LYS A 133 -4.88 17.09 -2.77
N THR A 134 -4.32 16.75 -3.93
CA THR A 134 -4.03 17.74 -4.96
C THR A 134 -4.50 17.26 -6.32
N ASP A 135 -4.61 18.20 -7.26
CA ASP A 135 -5.11 17.90 -8.60
C ASP A 135 -4.04 17.24 -9.49
N GLY A 136 -2.76 17.41 -9.15
CA GLY A 136 -1.64 16.84 -9.88
C GLY A 136 -0.99 15.69 -9.14
N ALA A 137 -0.63 14.61 -9.84
CA ALA A 137 0.02 13.46 -9.23
C ALA A 137 1.34 13.82 -8.54
N GLU A 138 1.45 13.42 -7.28
CA GLU A 138 2.61 13.57 -6.42
C GLU A 138 3.42 12.27 -6.39
N GLY A 139 4.73 12.40 -6.48
CA GLY A 139 5.63 11.25 -6.56
C GLY A 139 6.92 11.44 -5.79
N SER A 140 7.72 10.38 -5.73
CA SER A 140 9.05 10.37 -5.10
C SER A 140 9.06 10.86 -3.65
N ALA A 141 7.98 10.60 -2.90
CA ALA A 141 7.85 11.03 -1.52
C ALA A 141 8.97 10.45 -0.62
N ARG A 142 9.56 11.28 0.23
CA ARG A 142 10.62 10.90 1.20
C ARG A 142 10.44 11.60 2.53
N TRP A 143 10.81 10.93 3.61
CA TRP A 143 10.96 11.54 4.92
C TRP A 143 12.13 12.53 4.92
N ALA A 144 11.96 13.66 5.59
CA ALA A 144 12.93 14.73 5.73
C ALA A 144 12.90 15.30 7.15
N LYS A 145 13.92 16.11 7.50
CA LYS A 145 14.06 16.78 8.81
C LYS A 145 13.80 15.85 10.00
N ASN A 146 14.47 14.69 10.03
CA ASN A 146 14.28 13.68 11.08
C ASN A 146 12.82 13.21 11.22
N ASP A 147 12.18 12.89 10.10
CA ASP A 147 10.80 12.40 10.02
C ASP A 147 9.75 13.40 10.54
N THR A 148 10.07 14.70 10.59
CA THR A 148 9.13 15.79 10.89
C THR A 148 8.66 16.52 9.63
N ALA A 149 9.17 16.11 8.47
CA ALA A 149 8.82 16.67 7.18
C ALA A 149 8.75 15.58 6.11
N ILE A 150 8.05 15.89 5.01
CA ILE A 150 8.00 15.06 3.81
C ILE A 150 8.42 15.91 2.63
N THR A 151 9.30 15.39 1.79
CA THR A 151 9.60 15.98 0.47
C THR A 151 8.93 15.17 -0.63
N PHE A 152 8.42 15.81 -1.66
CA PHE A 152 7.80 15.15 -2.81
C PHE A 152 7.93 15.98 -4.08
N VAL A 153 7.72 15.34 -5.23
CA VAL A 153 7.76 15.98 -6.54
C VAL A 153 6.34 16.03 -7.11
N GLN A 154 5.94 17.20 -7.59
CA GLN A 154 4.67 17.42 -8.29
C GLN A 154 4.90 18.37 -9.45
N GLY A 155 4.46 18.00 -10.66
CA GLY A 155 4.67 18.82 -11.86
C GLY A 155 6.15 19.17 -12.12
N GLY A 156 7.07 18.29 -11.73
CA GLY A 156 8.52 18.49 -11.84
C GLY A 156 9.15 19.45 -10.80
N ASN A 157 8.34 20.03 -9.91
CA ASN A 157 8.82 20.85 -8.80
C ASN A 157 8.97 20.00 -7.53
N LEU A 158 9.99 20.28 -6.74
CA LEU A 158 10.23 19.70 -5.42
C LEU A 158 9.53 20.55 -4.35
N PHE A 159 8.77 19.89 -3.50
CA PHE A 159 8.09 20.49 -2.35
C PHE A 159 8.58 19.85 -1.05
N ILE A 160 8.48 20.59 0.04
CA ILE A 160 8.64 20.10 1.40
C ILE A 160 7.42 20.50 2.23
N LEU A 161 6.88 19.55 2.99
CA LEU A 161 5.73 19.73 3.85
C LEU A 161 6.11 19.35 5.28
N GLN A 162 5.95 20.28 6.22
CA GLN A 162 6.08 19.97 7.65
C GLN A 162 4.85 19.16 8.09
N ILE A 163 5.09 18.07 8.83
CA ILE A 163 4.01 17.27 9.40
C ILE A 163 3.90 17.54 10.89
N ALA A 164 2.70 17.91 11.33
CA ALA A 164 2.41 18.07 12.74
C ALA A 164 2.63 16.74 13.48
N PRO A 165 3.21 16.77 14.70
CA PRO A 165 3.30 15.60 15.56
C PRO A 165 1.90 15.08 15.89
N ARG A 166 1.79 13.77 16.07
CA ARG A 166 0.53 13.07 16.29
C ARG A 166 -0.07 13.48 17.64
N THR A 167 -1.11 14.31 17.65
CA THR A 167 -2.01 14.42 18.80
C THR A 167 -3.01 13.26 18.73
N GLY A 168 -3.22 12.53 19.83
CA GLY A 168 -3.92 11.24 19.86
C GLY A 168 -5.37 11.21 19.34
N ASP A 169 -5.95 12.36 18.98
CA ASP A 169 -7.37 12.53 18.67
C ASP A 169 -7.70 12.43 17.16
N GLN A 170 -6.72 12.44 16.26
CA GLN A 170 -6.94 12.30 14.80
C GLN A 170 -7.08 10.84 14.32
N LEU A 171 -7.43 9.93 15.23
CA LEU A 171 -7.51 8.48 14.97
C LEU A 171 -8.86 8.02 14.37
N ALA A 172 -9.79 8.92 14.05
CA ALA A 172 -11.06 8.54 13.47
C ALA A 172 -10.88 8.00 12.03
N PRO A 173 -11.30 6.75 11.73
CA PRO A 173 -11.38 6.27 10.36
C PRO A 173 -12.42 7.11 9.61
N GLY A 174 -12.01 7.80 8.55
CA GLY A 174 -12.93 8.56 7.70
C GLY A 174 -12.95 10.08 7.88
N ALA A 175 -11.86 10.70 8.36
CA ALA A 175 -11.69 12.15 8.16
C ALA A 175 -11.70 12.44 6.64
N GLY A 176 -12.78 13.07 6.19
CA GLY A 176 -13.05 13.39 4.79
C GLY A 176 -11.99 14.29 4.16
N PRO A 177 -12.14 14.59 2.87
CA PRO A 177 -11.09 15.20 2.06
C PRO A 177 -10.72 16.59 2.59
N VAL A 178 -9.42 16.81 2.81
CA VAL A 178 -8.86 18.16 2.81
C VAL A 178 -9.08 18.70 1.39
N PRO A 179 -9.77 19.84 1.18
CA PRO A 179 -9.88 20.43 -0.15
C PRO A 179 -8.49 20.85 -0.66
N SER A 180 -8.37 20.93 -1.99
CA SER A 180 -7.21 21.34 -2.81
C SER A 180 -6.36 22.48 -2.20
N PRO A 181 -5.09 22.65 -2.61
CA PRO A 181 -4.00 23.08 -1.74
C PRO A 181 -4.22 24.50 -1.20
N VAL A 182 -4.84 24.58 -0.04
CA VAL A 182 -4.57 25.61 0.94
C VAL A 182 -4.32 24.85 2.24
N PRO A 183 -3.07 24.81 2.74
CA PRO A 183 -2.79 24.08 3.95
C PRO A 183 -3.69 24.60 5.06
N SER A 184 -4.43 23.70 5.70
CA SER A 184 -4.92 23.97 7.05
C SER A 184 -3.69 24.38 7.87
N ASN A 185 -3.78 25.54 8.53
CA ASN A 185 -2.69 26.41 9.03
C ASN A 185 -1.59 25.77 9.93
N ASP A 186 -1.51 24.46 10.07
CA ASP A 186 -0.48 23.73 10.83
C ASP A 186 0.57 23.01 9.97
N ALA A 187 0.41 22.95 8.63
CA ALA A 187 1.35 22.28 7.73
C ALA A 187 1.99 23.28 6.75
N LEU A 188 3.17 23.79 7.09
CA LEU A 188 3.94 24.68 6.22
C LEU A 188 4.43 23.91 4.99
N LEU A 189 3.70 24.03 3.89
CA LEU A 189 4.13 23.60 2.56
C LEU A 189 5.07 24.65 1.98
N THR A 190 6.22 24.22 1.46
CA THR A 190 7.21 25.10 0.83
C THR A 190 7.68 24.48 -0.46
N GLN A 191 7.59 25.23 -1.55
CA GLN A 191 8.20 24.85 -2.83
C GLN A 191 9.69 25.15 -2.76
N LEU A 192 10.52 24.15 -3.02
CA LEU A 192 11.99 24.26 -2.98
C LEU A 192 12.60 24.54 -4.36
N THR A 193 11.91 24.18 -5.44
CA THR A 193 12.36 24.44 -6.80
C THR A 193 11.23 24.97 -7.65
N ASP A 194 11.53 25.88 -8.56
CA ASP A 194 10.61 26.37 -9.58
C ASP A 194 11.21 26.11 -10.96
N ILE A 195 10.61 25.18 -11.70
CA ILE A 195 11.01 24.78 -13.06
C ILE A 195 10.11 25.38 -14.15
N SER A 196 9.36 26.43 -13.85
CA SER A 196 8.59 27.17 -14.86
C SER A 196 9.51 27.78 -15.93
N ALA A 197 8.92 28.24 -17.05
CA ALA A 197 9.65 28.73 -18.22
C ALA A 197 10.79 29.67 -17.82
N ALA A 198 11.93 29.55 -18.52
CA ALA A 198 13.12 30.36 -18.25
C ALA A 198 12.71 31.81 -18.02
N ARG A 199 13.12 32.38 -16.88
CA ARG A 199 12.85 33.79 -16.61
C ARG A 199 13.40 34.60 -17.80
N PRO A 200 12.62 35.53 -18.37
CA PRO A 200 13.15 36.40 -19.40
C PRO A 200 14.40 37.07 -18.87
N ASP A 201 15.42 37.18 -19.73
CA ASP A 201 16.68 37.81 -19.34
C ASP A 201 16.40 39.18 -18.75
N PRO A 202 17.07 39.55 -17.64
CA PRO A 202 16.94 40.88 -17.10
C PRO A 202 17.28 41.90 -18.20
N PRO A 203 16.54 43.02 -18.31
CA PRO A 203 16.83 44.03 -19.32
C PRO A 203 18.29 44.50 -19.13
N LEU A 204 19.00 44.65 -20.25
CA LEU A 204 20.40 45.08 -20.23
C LEU A 204 20.55 46.37 -19.40
N SER A 205 21.49 46.35 -18.47
CA SER A 205 21.84 47.54 -17.70
C SER A 205 22.31 48.64 -18.64
N ALA A 206 22.28 49.91 -18.18
CA ALA A 206 22.76 51.03 -18.99
C ALA A 206 24.20 50.80 -19.48
N SER A 207 25.06 50.22 -18.64
CA SER A 207 26.44 49.88 -19.00
C SER A 207 26.53 48.73 -20.03
N GLN A 208 25.66 47.72 -19.94
CA GLN A 208 25.63 46.62 -20.89
C GLN A 208 25.11 47.02 -22.26
N ARG A 209 24.21 48.01 -22.33
CA ARG A 209 23.74 48.57 -23.60
C ARG A 209 24.85 49.32 -24.33
N VAL A 210 25.59 50.18 -23.62
CA VAL A 210 26.71 50.93 -24.20
C VAL A 210 27.80 50.00 -24.75
N LEU A 211 28.15 48.95 -24.02
CA LEU A 211 29.15 47.98 -24.47
C LEU A 211 28.69 47.21 -25.72
N LYS A 212 27.41 46.89 -25.81
CA LYS A 212 26.84 46.21 -26.98
C LYS A 212 26.78 47.13 -28.21
N ASP A 213 26.44 48.40 -28.01
CA ASP A 213 26.44 49.41 -29.07
C ASP A 213 27.87 49.70 -29.60
N GLU A 214 28.90 49.52 -28.77
CA GLU A 214 30.32 49.61 -29.17
C GLU A 214 30.82 48.37 -29.93
N GLU A 215 30.33 47.16 -29.60
CA GLU A 215 30.71 45.93 -30.32
C GLU A 215 30.08 45.81 -31.71
N GLU A 216 28.92 46.45 -31.95
CA GLU A 216 28.23 46.42 -33.24
C GLU A 216 28.78 47.44 -34.27
N LYS A 217 29.83 48.18 -33.93
CA LYS A 217 30.44 49.24 -34.75
C LYS A 217 31.82 48.86 -35.30
#